data_AF-A0A972U0C6-F1
#
_entry.id   AF-A0A972U0C6-F1
#
_cell.length_a   1.000
_cell.length_b   1.000
_cell.length_c   1.000
_cell.angle_alpha   90.00
_cell.angle_beta   90.00
_cell.angle_gamma   90.00
#
_symmetry.space_group_name_H-M   'P 1'
#
loop_
_entity.id
_entity.type
_entity.pdbx_description
1 polymer ?
#
loop_
_entity_poly.entity_id
_entity_poly.type
_entity_poly.pdbx_seq_one_letter_code
_entity_poly.pdbx_strand_id
1 'polypeptide(L)' 'KLRSRTADGRPQHDSSFLLLMNAGMDAVDFVLPQHPYGRLYRSILDTSKAIPTPAFHEDAAGDVIALEPFGAVLFEVTKH' A
#
# COMPACT_ATOMS: atom_id res chain seq x y z
N LYS A 1 8.88 -20.15 -4.26
CA LYS A 1 8.15 -19.20 -5.15
C LYS A 1 7.43 -20.00 -6.23
N LEU A 2 6.10 -20.02 -6.21
CA LEU A 2 5.30 -20.69 -7.23
C LEU A 2 5.42 -19.89 -8.54
N ARG A 3 6.04 -20.47 -9.56
CA ARG A 3 6.12 -19.83 -10.89
C ARG A 3 4.91 -20.26 -11.70
N SER A 4 3.78 -19.62 -11.43
CA SER A 4 2.60 -19.77 -12.28
C SER A 4 2.68 -18.79 -13.46
N ARG A 5 2.03 -19.13 -14.57
CA ARG A 5 1.87 -18.26 -15.73
C ARG A 5 0.39 -18.07 -15.99
N THR A 6 0.01 -16.89 -16.44
CA THR A 6 -1.33 -16.63 -16.98
C THR A 6 -1.57 -17.47 -18.24
N ALA A 7 -2.82 -17.58 -18.69
CA ALA A 7 -3.17 -18.35 -19.89
C ALA A 7 -2.45 -17.87 -21.18
N ASP A 8 -2.01 -16.60 -21.21
CA ASP A 8 -1.21 -15.99 -22.29
C ASP A 8 0.31 -16.00 -22.01
N GLY A 9 0.77 -16.72 -20.98
CA GLY A 9 2.18 -16.99 -20.72
C GLY A 9 2.93 -15.91 -19.94
N ARG A 10 2.28 -14.85 -19.46
CA ARG A 10 2.93 -13.82 -18.63
C ARG A 10 3.28 -14.39 -17.25
N PRO A 11 4.39 -13.94 -16.64
CA PRO A 11 4.71 -14.30 -15.26
C PRO A 11 3.57 -13.87 -14.34
N GLN A 12 3.04 -14.81 -13.56
CA GLN A 12 2.11 -14.46 -12.49
C GLN A 12 2.95 -13.95 -11.31
N HIS A 13 2.74 -12.69 -10.93
CA HIS A 13 3.35 -12.09 -9.75
C HIS A 13 2.35 -12.17 -8.59
N ASP A 14 2.81 -12.65 -7.44
CA ASP A 14 2.04 -12.59 -6.20
C ASP A 14 2.47 -11.31 -5.47
N SER A 15 1.53 -10.42 -5.23
CA SER A 15 1.74 -9.15 -4.53
C SER A 15 0.91 -9.14 -3.26
N SER A 16 1.53 -8.76 -2.15
CA SER A 16 0.80 -8.48 -0.91
C SER A 16 0.33 -7.02 -0.92
N PHE A 17 -0.81 -6.76 -0.31
CA PHE A 17 -1.40 -5.42 -0.23
C PHE A 17 -1.73 -5.06 1.21
N LEU A 18 -1.63 -3.77 1.54
CA LEU A 18 -2.09 -3.20 2.81
C LEU A 18 -3.17 -2.16 2.51
N LEU A 19 -4.37 -2.38 3.03
CA LEU A 19 -5.46 -1.42 2.99
C LEU A 19 -5.62 -0.77 4.36
N LEU A 20 -5.54 0.55 4.39
CA LEU A 20 -5.83 1.38 5.55
C LEU A 20 -7.11 2.16 5.31
N MET A 21 -8.00 2.19 6.30
CA MET A 21 -9.25 2.94 6.26
C MET A 21 -9.45 3.65 7.59
N ASN A 22 -9.66 4.96 7.53
CA ASN A 22 -10.08 5.76 8.67
C ASN A 22 -11.57 6.07 8.51
N ALA A 23 -12.42 5.45 9.33
CA ALA A 23 -13.86 5.71 9.36
C ALA A 23 -14.25 6.78 10.41
N GLY A 24 -13.27 7.41 11.05
CA GLY A 24 -13.46 8.44 12.06
C GLY A 24 -13.60 9.85 11.49
N MET A 25 -14.03 10.76 12.35
CA MET A 25 -14.14 12.20 12.08
C MET A 25 -12.79 12.93 12.17
N ASP A 26 -11.81 12.31 12.82
CA ASP A 26 -10.49 12.88 13.09
C ASP A 26 -9.42 12.16 12.27
N ALA A 27 -8.36 12.88 11.89
CA ALA A 27 -7.20 12.29 11.24
C ALA A 27 -6.45 11.36 12.21
N VAL A 28 -5.86 10.29 11.70
CA VAL A 28 -5.09 9.33 12.50
C VAL A 28 -3.73 9.05 11.88
N ASP A 29 -2.71 8.96 12.72
CA ASP A 29 -1.39 8.52 12.33
C ASP A 29 -1.29 7.00 12.43
N PHE A 30 -0.84 6.37 11.35
CA PHE A 30 -0.64 4.92 11.30
C PHE A 30 0.82 4.59 10.97
N VAL A 31 1.47 3.80 11.83
CA VAL A 31 2.84 3.33 11.61
C VAL A 31 2.81 2.12 10.68
N LEU A 32 3.52 2.19 9.55
CA LEU A 32 3.59 1.09 8.60
C LEU A 32 4.18 -0.16 9.25
N PRO A 33 3.60 -1.35 9.00
CA PRO A 33 4.09 -2.57 9.62
C PRO A 33 5.53 -2.85 9.20
N GLN A 34 6.29 -3.45 10.11
CA GLN A 34 7.64 -3.91 9.81
C GLN A 34 7.63 -5.40 9.46
N HIS A 35 8.81 -6.03 9.52
CA HIS A 35 8.94 -7.48 9.40
C HIS A 35 7.93 -8.19 10.33
N PRO A 36 7.23 -9.26 9.87
CA PRO A 36 7.45 -10.00 8.62
C PRO A 36 6.65 -9.50 7.40
N TYR A 37 5.95 -8.37 7.51
CA TYR A 37 4.92 -7.99 6.54
C TYR A 37 5.50 -7.32 5.29
N GLY A 38 6.46 -6.41 5.44
CA GLY A 38 7.07 -5.70 4.33
C GLY A 38 8.25 -4.84 4.75
N ARG A 39 9.02 -4.40 3.77
CA ARG A 39 10.10 -3.40 3.93
C ARG A 39 9.78 -2.09 3.24
N LEU A 40 9.02 -2.15 2.14
CA LEU A 40 8.62 -1.01 1.32
C LEU A 40 7.17 -1.16 0.92
N TYR A 41 6.45 -0.06 1.00
CA TYR A 41 5.03 0.08 0.70
C TYR A 41 4.87 1.13 -0.38
N ARG A 42 4.36 0.75 -1.55
CA ARG A 42 4.11 1.67 -2.65
C ARG A 42 2.64 2.07 -2.64
N SER A 43 2.35 3.37 -2.53
CA SER A 43 0.98 3.87 -2.56
C SER A 43 0.37 3.70 -3.96
N ILE A 44 -0.74 2.96 -4.06
CA ILE A 44 -1.52 2.77 -5.29
C ILE A 44 -2.69 3.75 -5.35
N LEU A 45 -3.35 3.96 -4.22
CA LEU A 45 -4.52 4.81 -4.07
C LEU A 45 -4.42 5.55 -2.74
N ASP A 46 -4.77 6.83 -2.77
CA ASP A 46 -4.91 7.67 -1.59
C ASP A 46 -6.07 8.64 -1.84
N THR A 47 -7.18 8.45 -1.12
CA THR A 47 -8.41 9.22 -1.35
C THR A 47 -8.33 10.66 -0.87
N SER A 48 -7.29 11.03 -0.11
CA SER A 48 -7.06 12.43 0.30
C SER A 48 -6.50 13.28 -0.84
N LYS A 49 -5.92 12.65 -1.87
CA LYS A 49 -5.28 13.35 -2.99
C LYS A 49 -6.28 13.58 -4.12
N ALA A 50 -6.50 14.86 -4.44
CA ALA A 50 -7.44 15.28 -5.50
C ALA A 50 -7.03 14.83 -6.91
N ILE A 51 -5.75 14.58 -7.14
CA ILE A 51 -5.22 14.05 -8.40
C ILE A 51 -4.57 12.70 -8.09
N PRO A 52 -4.96 11.61 -8.76
CA PRO A 52 -4.20 10.36 -8.74
C PRO A 52 -2.83 10.67 -9.32
N THR A 53 -1.89 11.02 -8.46
CA THR A 53 -0.50 11.12 -8.86
C THR A 53 -0.09 9.66 -9.08
N PRO A 54 0.46 9.26 -10.24
CA PRO A 54 1.09 7.96 -10.39
C PRO A 54 2.30 7.97 -9.44
N ALA A 55 2.03 7.63 -8.18
CA ALA A 55 2.95 7.79 -7.09
C ALA A 55 3.90 6.60 -7.13
N PHE A 56 5.03 6.80 -7.80
CA PHE A 56 6.24 6.02 -7.53
C PHE A 56 6.84 6.38 -6.15
N HIS A 57 6.01 6.79 -5.18
CA HIS A 57 6.44 7.04 -3.82
C HIS A 57 6.39 5.72 -3.06
N GLU A 58 7.53 5.34 -2.50
CA GLU A 58 7.66 4.16 -1.64
C GLU A 58 7.95 4.65 -0.23
N ASP A 59 7.08 4.27 0.69
CA ASP A 59 7.25 4.48 2.12
C ASP A 59 7.97 3.27 2.73
N ALA A 60 8.86 3.52 3.67
CA ALA A 60 9.58 2.48 4.37
C ALA A 60 8.73 1.87 5.49
N ALA A 61 9.02 0.62 5.82
CA ALA A 61 8.50 0.01 7.03
C ALA A 61 8.83 0.85 8.27
N GLY A 62 7.83 1.15 9.09
CA GLY A 62 7.96 2.04 10.25
C GLY A 62 7.69 3.52 9.97
N ASP A 63 7.53 3.93 8.71
CA ASP A 63 7.10 5.30 8.40
C ASP A 63 5.66 5.53 8.88
N VAL A 64 5.35 6.79 9.18
CA VAL A 64 4.04 7.21 9.67
C VAL A 64 3.22 7.76 8.50
N ILE A 65 2.04 7.18 8.31
CA ILE A 65 1.06 7.61 7.32
C ILE A 65 -0.08 8.32 8.03
N ALA A 66 -0.30 9.58 7.68
CA ALA A 66 -1.49 10.32 8.11
C ALA A 66 -2.68 9.87 7.25
N LEU A 67 -3.73 9.38 7.90
CA LEU A 67 -5.01 9.05 7.29
C LEU A 67 -6.05 10.11 7.64
N GLU A 68 -6.46 10.87 6.64
CA GLU A 68 -7.53 11.86 6.75
C GLU A 68 -8.87 11.23 7.20
N PRO A 69 -9.77 12.01 7.81
CA PRO A 69 -11.13 11.58 8.15
C PRO A 69 -11.84 10.98 6.94
N PHE A 70 -12.51 9.85 7.14
CA PHE A 70 -13.21 9.11 6.07
C PHE A 70 -12.33 8.72 4.88
N GLY A 71 -11.01 8.71 5.06
CA GLY A 71 -10.03 8.43 4.02
C GLY A 71 -9.64 6.95 3.95
N ALA A 72 -9.12 6.55 2.79
CA ALA A 72 -8.51 5.25 2.56
C ALA A 72 -7.22 5.36 1.75
N VAL A 73 -6.25 4.51 2.10
CA VAL A 73 -4.98 4.37 1.38
C VAL A 73 -4.72 2.89 1.09
N LEU A 74 -4.34 2.57 -0.14
CA LEU A 74 -3.97 1.22 -0.57
C LEU A 74 -2.50 1.20 -0.96
N PHE A 75 -1.75 0.27 -0.36
CA PHE A 75 -0.35 0.03 -0.70
C PHE A 75 -0.14 -1.34 -1.33
N GLU A 76 0.78 -1.42 -2.30
CA GLU A 76 1.44 -2.67 -2.70
C GLU A 76 2.71 -2.86 -1.88
N VAL A 77 2.95 -4.07 -1.37
CA VAL A 77 4.20 -4.43 -0.69
C VAL A 77 5.20 -4.92 -1.73
N THR A 78 6.25 -4.13 -1.98
CA THR A 78 7.15 -4.35 -3.13
C THR A 78 8.45 -5.07 -2.75
N LYS A 79 8.76 -5.16 -1.45
CA LYS A 79 9.86 -5.98 -0.90
C LYS A 79 9.45 -6.58 0.45
N HIS A 80 9.56 -7.90 0.57
CA HIS A 80 9.54 -8.64 1.84
C HIS A 80 10.97 -8.87 2.34
#